data_AF-A0A935FPW9-F1
#
_entry.id   AF-A0A935FPW9-F1
#
_cell.length_a   1.000
_cell.length_b   1.000
_cell.length_c   1.000
_cell.angle_alpha   90.00
_cell.angle_beta   90.00
_cell.angle_gamma   90.00
#
_symmetry.space_group_name_H-M   'P 1'
#
loop_
_entity.id
_entity.type
_entity.pdbx_description
1 polymer ?
#
loop_
_entity_poly.entity_id
_entity_poly.type
_entity_poly.pdbx_seq_one_letter_code
_entity_poly.pdbx_strand_id
1 'polypeptide(L)'
;MFIEGMYNAANDAQVSDTITVELRNATSPYGVVDIAKAVAETDGSVVLKFGNAANGIYYIAVTHRNSIETWSANAVSFAKWLTTYDLSLSLSQAFGNNLIQIDALPLRFGITPVMLMTTEPLTQRI
;
A
#
# COMPACT_ATOMS: atom_id res chain seq x y z
N MET A 1 0.77 5.22 -5.35
CA MET A 1 1.08 4.99 -3.92
C MET A 1 2.58 5.05 -3.70
N PHE A 2 3.01 5.54 -2.55
CA PHE A 2 4.43 5.60 -2.18
C PHE A 2 4.72 4.73 -0.95
N ILE A 3 5.95 4.25 -0.84
CA ILE A 3 6.47 3.55 0.34
C ILE A 3 7.37 4.52 1.09
N GLU A 4 7.06 4.82 2.36
CA GLU A 4 7.78 5.85 3.14
C GLU A 4 9.30 5.66 3.09
N GLY A 5 9.79 4.45 3.40
CA GLY A 5 11.22 4.16 3.44
C GLY A 5 11.93 4.16 2.08
N MET A 6 11.21 4.34 0.97
CA MET A 6 11.75 4.34 -0.40
C MET A 6 11.50 5.66 -1.14
N TYR A 7 10.76 6.58 -0.55
CA TYR A 7 10.41 7.86 -1.15
C TYR A 7 11.55 8.87 -1.02
N ASN A 8 11.76 9.65 -2.07
CA ASN A 8 12.73 10.74 -2.16
C ASN A 8 12.00 12.03 -2.53
N ALA A 9 11.82 12.90 -1.53
CA ALA A 9 11.16 14.19 -1.66
C ALA A 9 11.84 15.14 -2.66
N ALA A 10 13.15 15.01 -2.90
CA ALA A 10 13.86 15.90 -3.82
C ALA A 10 13.36 15.78 -5.27
N ASN A 11 12.83 14.61 -5.63
CA ASN A 11 12.39 14.31 -6.99
C ASN A 11 10.92 13.88 -7.09
N ASP A 12 10.15 13.94 -5.98
CA ASP A 12 8.78 13.39 -5.87
C ASP A 12 8.69 11.96 -6.44
N ALA A 13 9.65 11.12 -6.06
CA ALA A 13 9.81 9.79 -6.64
C ALA A 13 10.21 8.75 -5.59
N GLN A 14 9.97 7.48 -5.86
CA GLN A 14 10.44 6.35 -5.05
C GLN A 14 11.30 5.38 -5.85
N VAL A 15 11.99 4.49 -5.15
CA VAL A 15 12.61 3.31 -5.77
C VAL A 15 11.52 2.33 -6.22
N SER A 16 11.51 1.97 -7.50
CA SER A 16 10.56 0.98 -8.02
C SER A 16 10.73 -0.37 -7.33
N ASP A 17 9.61 -0.99 -6.95
CA ASP A 17 9.64 -2.26 -6.24
C ASP A 17 8.33 -3.04 -6.34
N THR A 18 8.37 -4.33 -6.03
CA THR A 18 7.20 -5.22 -6.12
C THR A 18 6.28 -5.03 -4.92
N ILE A 19 5.01 -4.77 -5.21
CA ILE A 19 3.92 -4.83 -4.23
C ILE A 19 3.04 -6.06 -4.49
N THR A 20 2.34 -6.49 -3.45
CA THR A 20 1.27 -7.49 -3.54
C THR A 20 -0.04 -6.81 -3.16
N VAL A 21 -1.06 -7.01 -3.98
CA VAL A 21 -2.39 -6.45 -3.74
C VAL A 21 -3.43 -7.56 -3.79
N GLU A 22 -4.26 -7.61 -2.76
CA GLU A 22 -5.36 -8.53 -2.63
C GLU A 22 -6.69 -7.79 -2.74
N LEU A 23 -7.62 -8.36 -3.49
CA LEU A 23 -9.03 -7.98 -3.43
C LEU A 23 -9.70 -8.83 -2.37
N ARG A 24 -10.37 -8.19 -1.42
CA ARG A 24 -11.01 -8.86 -0.28
C ARG A 24 -12.50 -8.57 -0.27
N ASN A 25 -13.31 -9.56 0.11
CA ASN A 25 -14.76 -9.42 0.18
C ASN A 25 -15.16 -8.17 0.98
N ALA A 26 -16.21 -7.45 0.58
CA ALA A 26 -16.68 -6.26 1.31
C ALA A 26 -17.40 -6.59 2.64
N THR A 27 -17.69 -7.87 2.89
CA THR A 27 -18.39 -8.36 4.08
C THR A 27 -17.56 -9.39 4.83
N SER A 28 -17.71 -9.42 6.16
CA SER A 28 -17.11 -10.46 7.02
C SER A 28 -17.42 -11.87 6.47
N PRO A 29 -16.43 -12.77 6.37
CA PRO A 29 -15.09 -12.72 6.98
C PRO A 29 -13.99 -12.04 6.14
N TYR A 30 -14.33 -11.16 5.19
CA TYR A 30 -13.38 -10.39 4.37
C TYR A 30 -12.29 -11.27 3.70
N GLY A 31 -12.70 -12.45 3.23
CA GLY A 31 -11.82 -13.41 2.56
C GLY A 31 -11.19 -12.84 1.30
N VAL A 32 -10.00 -13.33 0.95
CA VAL A 32 -9.29 -12.98 -0.28
C VAL A 32 -10.03 -13.57 -1.48
N VAL A 33 -10.34 -12.73 -2.46
CA VAL A 33 -11.05 -13.07 -3.69
C VAL A 33 -10.06 -13.24 -4.84
N ASP A 34 -9.07 -12.35 -4.93
CA ASP A 34 -8.02 -12.41 -5.94
C ASP A 34 -6.75 -11.73 -5.43
N ILE A 35 -5.62 -12.08 -6.03
CA ILE A 35 -4.30 -11.58 -5.66
C ILE A 35 -3.51 -11.24 -6.92
N ALA A 36 -2.88 -10.07 -6.93
CA ALA A 36 -2.01 -9.63 -8.01
C ALA A 36 -0.70 -9.08 -7.43
N LYS A 37 0.39 -9.27 -8.18
CA LYS A 37 1.70 -8.69 -7.88
C LYS A 37 2.17 -7.90 -9.08
N ALA A 38 2.71 -6.72 -8.83
CA ALA A 38 3.26 -5.85 -9.86
C ALA A 38 4.34 -4.95 -9.26
N VAL A 39 5.19 -4.42 -10.13
CA VAL A 39 6.18 -3.41 -9.76
C VAL A 39 5.47 -2.06 -9.71
N ALA A 40 5.55 -1.40 -8.56
CA ALA A 40 5.20 0.01 -8.44
C ALA A 40 6.33 0.83 -9.06
N GLU A 41 5.96 1.76 -9.93
CA GLU A 41 6.88 2.63 -10.63
C GLU A 41 7.40 3.76 -9.72
N THR A 42 8.37 4.50 -10.24
CA THR A 42 9.02 5.61 -9.52
C THR A 42 8.06 6.72 -9.13
N ASP A 43 7.00 6.95 -9.90
CA ASP A 43 5.92 7.91 -9.61
C ASP A 43 4.84 7.35 -8.68
N GLY A 44 5.03 6.12 -8.20
CA GLY A 44 4.07 5.42 -7.35
C GLY A 44 2.89 4.79 -8.11
N SER A 45 2.83 4.90 -9.43
CA SER A 45 1.82 4.23 -10.22
C SER A 45 2.08 2.72 -10.28
N VAL A 46 1.00 1.94 -10.41
CA VAL A 46 1.08 0.49 -10.55
C VAL A 46 -0.14 0.00 -11.29
N VAL A 47 0.06 -0.93 -12.22
CA VAL A 47 -1.03 -1.57 -12.96
C VAL A 47 -1.12 -3.03 -12.53
N LEU A 48 -2.26 -3.38 -11.93
CA LEU A 48 -2.54 -4.72 -11.46
C LEU A 48 -3.62 -5.35 -12.34
N LYS A 49 -3.49 -6.65 -12.59
CA LYS A 49 -4.46 -7.43 -13.36
C LYS A 49 -5.03 -8.51 -12.45
N PHE A 50 -6.33 -8.41 -12.18
CA PHE A 50 -7.10 -9.39 -11.44
C PHE A 50 -7.87 -10.24 -12.44
N GLY A 51 -7.60 -11.55 -12.46
CA GLY A 51 -8.16 -12.49 -13.43
C GLY A 51 -9.32 -13.33 -12.88
N ASN A 52 -9.44 -13.41 -11.55
CA ASN A 52 -10.38 -14.28 -10.86
C ASN A 52 -11.52 -13.49 -10.20
N ALA A 53 -11.31 -12.21 -9.89
CA ALA A 53 -12.34 -11.36 -9.31
C ALA A 53 -13.44 -11.05 -10.35
N ALA A 54 -14.68 -11.40 -10.01
CA ALA A 54 -15.85 -10.96 -10.76
C ALA A 54 -16.12 -9.46 -10.53
N ASN A 55 -17.06 -8.88 -11.28
CA ASN A 55 -17.52 -7.53 -10.99
C ASN A 55 -18.17 -7.50 -9.60
N GLY A 56 -17.79 -6.53 -8.77
CA GLY A 56 -18.22 -6.51 -7.38
C GLY A 56 -17.71 -5.30 -6.61
N ILE A 57 -17.82 -5.37 -5.29
CA ILE A 57 -17.28 -4.36 -4.38
C ILE A 57 -16.29 -5.07 -3.45
N TYR A 58 -15.06 -4.58 -3.39
CA TYR A 58 -13.97 -5.23 -2.68
C TYR A 58 -13.15 -4.20 -1.90
N TYR A 59 -12.64 -4.60 -0.73
CA TYR A 59 -11.52 -3.88 -0.14
C TYR A 59 -10.24 -4.20 -0.91
N ILE A 60 -9.35 -3.21 -0.99
CA ILE A 60 -8.03 -3.35 -1.59
C ILE A 60 -7.03 -3.43 -0.44
N ALA A 61 -6.38 -4.57 -0.24
CA ALA A 61 -5.32 -4.74 0.75
C ALA A 61 -3.97 -4.75 0.05
N VAL A 62 -3.08 -3.83 0.43
CA VAL A 62 -1.76 -3.67 -0.18
C VAL A 62 -0.69 -4.05 0.83
N THR A 63 0.27 -4.85 0.37
CA THR A 63 1.47 -5.23 1.13
C THR A 63 2.73 -5.04 0.30
N HIS A 64 3.82 -4.75 1.00
CA HIS A 64 5.16 -4.61 0.43
C HIS A 64 6.17 -5.23 1.41
N ARG A 65 7.35 -5.65 0.93
CA ARG A 65 8.33 -6.42 1.72
C ARG A 65 8.75 -5.78 3.05
N ASN A 66 8.68 -4.46 3.15
CA ASN A 66 9.06 -3.71 4.34
C ASN A 66 7.90 -2.89 4.91
N SER A 67 6.65 -3.21 4.60
CA SER A 67 5.48 -2.42 5.01
C SER A 67 4.42 -3.26 5.69
N ILE A 68 3.68 -2.64 6.59
CA ILE A 68 2.47 -3.21 7.17
C ILE A 68 1.35 -3.25 6.12
N GLU A 69 0.49 -4.24 6.22
CA GLU A 69 -0.68 -4.34 5.35
C GLU A 69 -1.57 -3.11 5.50
N THR A 70 -1.89 -2.47 4.37
CA THR A 70 -2.71 -1.26 4.32
C THR A 70 -3.94 -1.51 3.47
N TRP A 71 -5.12 -1.33 4.06
CA TRP A 71 -6.40 -1.55 3.41
C TRP A 71 -7.00 -0.23 2.92
N SER A 72 -7.76 -0.27 1.84
CA SER A 72 -8.63 0.84 1.43
C SER A 72 -9.61 1.19 2.56
N ALA A 73 -9.82 2.49 2.80
CA ALA A 73 -10.72 2.95 3.86
C ALA A 73 -12.16 2.48 3.67
N ASN A 74 -12.58 2.38 2.42
CA ASN A 74 -13.90 1.88 2.01
C ASN A 74 -13.72 0.78 0.95
N ALA A 75 -14.74 -0.04 0.80
CA ALA A 75 -14.77 -1.02 -0.28
C ALA A 75 -15.01 -0.29 -1.62
N VAL A 76 -14.27 -0.70 -2.65
CA VAL A 76 -14.20 -0.05 -3.97
C VAL A 76 -14.97 -0.88 -4.98
N SER A 77 -15.73 -0.22 -5.86
CA SER A 77 -16.48 -0.89 -6.92
C SER A 77 -15.57 -1.26 -8.11
N PHE A 78 -15.58 -2.53 -8.48
CA PHE A 78 -14.93 -3.10 -9.66
C PHE A 78 -16.00 -3.47 -10.68
N ALA A 79 -16.55 -2.46 -11.37
CA ALA A 79 -17.62 -2.65 -12.36
C ALA A 79 -17.18 -2.44 -13.81
N LYS A 80 -15.92 -2.07 -14.04
CA LYS A 80 -15.34 -1.74 -15.35
C LYS A 80 -14.02 -2.48 -15.55
N TRP A 81 -13.53 -2.50 -16.79
CA TRP A 81 -12.21 -2.98 -17.16
C TRP A 81 -11.05 -2.30 -16.40
N LEU A 82 -11.29 -1.11 -15.84
CA LEU A 82 -10.31 -0.33 -15.11
C LEU A 82 -10.96 0.31 -13.87
N THR A 83 -10.32 0.14 -12.72
CA THR A 83 -10.61 0.81 -11.47
C THR A 83 -9.32 1.48 -10.99
N THR A 84 -9.41 2.75 -10.60
CA THR A 84 -8.26 3.51 -10.06
C THR A 84 -8.47 3.74 -8.57
N TYR A 85 -7.42 3.54 -7.79
CA TYR A 85 -7.40 3.82 -6.36
C TYR A 85 -6.06 4.46 -5.99
N ASP A 86 -6.10 5.56 -5.25
CA ASP A 86 -4.89 6.32 -4.91
C ASP A 86 -4.75 6.49 -3.41
N LEU A 87 -3.82 5.72 -2.82
CA LEU A 87 -3.47 5.79 -1.40
C LEU A 87 -2.64 7.04 -1.05
N SER A 88 -2.11 7.79 -2.03
CA SER A 88 -1.17 8.88 -1.76
C SER A 88 -1.81 10.24 -1.51
N LEU A 89 -3.14 10.37 -1.66
CA LEU A 89 -3.86 11.64 -1.61
C LEU A 89 -4.17 12.13 -0.20
N SER A 90 -4.56 11.22 0.71
CA SER A 90 -4.93 11.57 2.08
C SER A 90 -4.84 10.36 3.00
N LEU A 91 -4.67 10.62 4.30
CA LEU A 91 -4.74 9.58 5.34
C LEU A 91 -6.05 8.77 5.26
N SER A 92 -7.16 9.44 4.93
CA SER A 92 -8.48 8.85 4.82
C SER A 92 -8.66 7.87 3.65
N GLN A 93 -7.64 7.66 2.83
CA GLN A 93 -7.63 6.60 1.81
C GLN A 93 -7.27 5.25 2.42
N ALA A 94 -6.68 5.20 3.62
CA ALA A 94 -6.43 3.95 4.31
C ALA A 94 -7.40 3.74 5.47
N PHE A 95 -7.79 2.49 5.68
CA PHE A 95 -8.53 2.11 6.87
C PHE A 95 -7.75 2.51 8.12
N GLY A 96 -8.45 3.13 9.08
CA GLY A 96 -7.85 3.61 10.32
C GLY A 96 -6.85 4.76 10.15
N ASN A 97 -6.83 5.44 8.99
CA ASN A 97 -5.85 6.49 8.67
C ASN A 97 -4.39 6.00 8.77
N ASN A 98 -4.15 4.73 8.45
CA ASN A 98 -2.86 4.07 8.64
C ASN A 98 -1.86 4.34 7.49
N LEU A 99 -1.72 5.62 7.13
CA LEU A 99 -0.71 6.14 6.22
C LEU A 99 0.11 7.18 6.99
N ILE A 100 1.26 7.54 6.44
CA ILE A 100 2.07 8.63 6.97
C ILE A 100 2.24 9.72 5.93
N GLN A 101 2.26 10.98 6.37
CA GLN A 101 2.62 12.07 5.49
C GLN A 101 4.14 12.02 5.24
N ILE A 102 4.53 11.77 4.00
CA ILE A 102 5.94 11.63 3.59
C ILE A 102 6.48 12.91 2.96
N ASP A 103 5.59 13.79 2.51
CA ASP A 103 5.95 15.08 1.94
C ASP A 103 4.83 16.09 2.20
N ALA A 104 5.21 17.36 2.35
CA ALA A 104 4.28 18.47 2.49
C ALA A 104 4.02 19.18 1.17
N LEU A 105 4.98 19.18 0.23
CA LEU A 105 4.88 19.91 -1.04
C LEU A 105 5.66 19.19 -2.16
N PRO A 106 4.97 18.45 -3.05
CA PRO A 106 3.53 18.19 -3.03
C PRO A 106 3.11 17.40 -1.79
N LEU A 107 1.86 17.56 -1.34
CA LEU A 107 1.36 16.75 -0.23
C LEU A 107 1.30 15.28 -0.66
N ARG A 108 2.07 14.42 0.00
CA ARG A 108 2.15 12.99 -0.27
C ARG A 108 1.95 12.18 0.99
N PHE A 109 1.24 11.07 0.83
CA PHE A 109 1.10 10.04 1.85
C PHE A 109 1.69 8.70 1.36
N GLY A 110 2.33 7.98 2.27
CA GLY A 110 2.97 6.69 2.00
C GLY A 110 2.50 5.60 2.96
N ILE A 111 2.68 4.34 2.54
CA ILE A 111 2.46 3.19 3.41
C ILE A 111 3.60 3.04 4.42
N THR A 112 3.22 2.76 5.66
CA THR A 112 4.12 2.72 6.82
C THR A 112 5.02 1.47 6.78
N PRO A 113 6.31 1.60 7.09
CA PRO A 113 7.22 0.48 7.15
C PRO A 113 6.98 -0.38 8.40
N VAL A 114 7.45 -1.62 8.37
CA VAL A 114 7.48 -2.47 9.57
C VAL A 114 8.63 -2.02 10.48
N MET A 115 8.34 -1.70 11.74
CA MET A 115 9.38 -1.37 12.72
C MET A 115 10.03 -2.67 13.23
N LEU A 116 11.30 -2.90 12.89
CA LEU A 116 12.10 -4.00 13.45
C LEU A 116 12.78 -3.52 14.73
N MET A 117 12.41 -4.08 15.89
CA MET A 117 13.12 -3.85 17.14
C MET A 117 14.13 -4.98 17.36
N THR A 118 15.43 -4.68 17.28
CA THR A 118 16.50 -5.62 17.67
C THR A 118 16.96 -5.31 19.09
N THR A 119 17.07 -6.33 19.95
CA THR A 119 17.73 -6.20 21.25
C THR A 119 19.19 -6.63 21.09
N GLU A 120 20.09 -5.68 20.86
CA GLU A 120 21.54 -5.97 20.97
C GLU A 120 21.91 -6.04 22.46
N PRO A 121 22.43 -7.17 22.97
CA PRO A 121 22.97 -7.20 24.31
C PRO A 121 24.24 -6.32 24.36
N LEU A 122 24.32 -5.46 25.37
CA LEU A 122 25.52 -4.68 25.69
C LEU A 122 26.65 -5.63 26.05
N THR A 123 27.38 -6.13 25.06
CA THR A 123 28.64 -6.84 25.31
C THR A 123 29.64 -5.79 25.76
N GLN A 124 30.01 -5.86 27.04
CA GLN A 124 30.96 -4.98 27.71
C GLN A 124 32.21 -4.76 26.85
N ARG A 125 32.47 -3.50 26.51
CA ARG A 125 33.79 -3.08 26.04
C ARG A 125 34.72 -3.16 27.25
N ILE A 126 35.60 -4.16 27.24
CA ILE A 126 36.77 -4.26 28.13
C ILE A 126 37.69 -3.08 27.81
#